data_AF-A0A1B9NVL9-F1
#
_entry.id   AF-A0A1B9NVL9-F1
#
_cell.length_a   1.000
_cell.length_b   1.000
_cell.length_c   1.000
_cell.angle_alpha   90.00
_cell.angle_beta   90.00
_cell.angle_gamma   90.00
#
_symmetry.space_group_name_H-M   'P 1'
#
loop_
_entity.id
_entity.type
_entity.pdbx_description
1 polymer ?
#
loop_
_entity_poly.entity_id
_entity_poly.type
_entity_poly.pdbx_seq_one_letter_code
_entity_poly.pdbx_strand_id
1 'polypeptide(L)'
;MPCQKWVKQVVVNLRDKRSQEALKVLSKHNCVHWADTNEEAILELVGDWVLYKKSHPEKQFLVITREWKDVKELSKAIRQIYIREGKVGTESIKLTCCIADKQFKYEYSVGDRIKFFRNEYRRFQVSNGTLGTIKEVTELSDSYTKLSIELDDKRIVSFRASEYSDHIGLNICHAYALTVFSSQDTTIDGNTFTLYSGRMGQRETYVALNRHKNESHTYVNKAGINERVKANSLKLDIRF
;
A
#
# COMPACT_ATOMS: atom_id res chain seq x y z
N MET A 1 -15.05 -19.34 0.22
CA MET A 1 -15.48 -19.44 -1.20
C MET A 1 -14.39 -20.10 -2.02
N PRO A 2 -14.70 -21.04 -2.91
CA PRO A 2 -13.70 -21.61 -3.81
C PRO A 2 -13.11 -20.51 -4.70
N CYS A 3 -11.79 -20.50 -4.85
CA CYS A 3 -11.09 -19.61 -5.79
C CYS A 3 -11.67 -19.79 -7.18
N GLN A 4 -12.33 -18.74 -7.69
CA GLN A 4 -13.07 -18.77 -8.95
C GLN A 4 -12.11 -19.15 -10.09
N LYS A 5 -12.52 -20.02 -11.02
CA LYS A 5 -11.63 -20.55 -12.07
C LYS A 5 -10.93 -19.44 -12.89
N TRP A 6 -11.60 -18.31 -13.10
CA TRP A 6 -11.04 -17.18 -13.84
C TRP A 6 -9.94 -16.44 -13.06
N VAL A 7 -9.99 -16.39 -11.73
CA VAL A 7 -8.92 -15.82 -10.89
C VAL A 7 -7.64 -16.61 -11.09
N LYS A 8 -7.72 -17.95 -11.08
CA LYS A 8 -6.59 -18.81 -11.41
C LYS A 8 -6.06 -18.56 -12.82
N GLN A 9 -6.95 -18.33 -13.79
CA GLN A 9 -6.57 -18.01 -15.16
C GLN A 9 -5.79 -16.69 -15.26
N VAL A 10 -6.18 -15.66 -14.50
CA VAL A 10 -5.44 -14.39 -14.41
C VAL A 10 -4.02 -14.66 -13.92
N VAL A 11 -3.87 -15.41 -12.82
CA VAL A 11 -2.56 -15.75 -12.25
C VAL A 11 -1.69 -16.54 -13.24
N VAL A 12 -2.27 -17.52 -13.94
CA VAL A 12 -1.56 -18.31 -14.98
C VAL A 12 -1.11 -17.41 -16.14
N ASN A 13 -1.99 -16.56 -16.65
CA ASN A 13 -1.65 -15.62 -17.73
C ASN A 13 -0.53 -14.66 -17.29
N LEU A 14 -0.63 -14.12 -16.08
CA LEU A 14 0.40 -13.26 -15.50
C LEU A 14 1.74 -14.00 -15.37
N ARG A 15 1.74 -15.24 -14.88
CA ARG A 15 2.95 -16.08 -14.73
C ARG A 15 3.63 -16.35 -16.06
N ASP A 16 2.85 -16.59 -17.10
CA ASP A 16 3.33 -16.88 -18.45
C ASP A 16 3.65 -15.63 -19.27
N LYS A 17 3.75 -14.46 -18.63
CA LYS A 17 4.03 -13.16 -19.28
C LYS A 17 2.97 -12.72 -20.29
N ARG A 18 1.77 -13.30 -20.22
CA ARG A 18 0.56 -13.00 -21.03
C ARG A 18 -0.28 -11.91 -20.35
N SER A 19 0.33 -10.74 -20.16
CA SER A 19 -0.27 -9.64 -19.40
C SER A 19 -1.52 -9.06 -20.07
N GLN A 20 -1.59 -9.05 -21.41
CA GLN A 20 -2.76 -8.57 -22.14
C GLN A 20 -3.96 -9.51 -21.92
N GLU A 21 -3.73 -10.81 -21.92
CA GLU A 21 -4.72 -11.84 -21.68
C GLU A 21 -5.22 -11.80 -20.24
N ALA A 22 -4.32 -11.57 -19.28
CA ALA A 22 -4.69 -11.32 -17.88
C ALA A 22 -5.61 -10.10 -17.74
N LEU A 23 -5.24 -8.97 -18.35
CA LEU A 23 -6.05 -7.74 -18.33
C LEU A 23 -7.41 -7.92 -19.03
N LYS A 24 -7.47 -8.68 -20.13
CA LYS A 24 -8.73 -9.02 -20.80
C LYS A 24 -9.65 -9.83 -19.88
N VAL A 25 -9.11 -10.79 -19.13
CA VAL A 25 -9.91 -11.56 -18.15
C VAL A 25 -10.38 -10.64 -17.02
N LEU A 26 -9.50 -9.82 -16.43
CA LEU A 26 -9.87 -8.86 -15.39
C LEU A 26 -10.96 -7.90 -15.86
N SER A 27 -10.85 -7.37 -17.09
CA SER A 27 -11.84 -6.46 -17.67
C SER A 27 -13.21 -7.13 -17.87
N LYS A 28 -13.25 -8.39 -18.31
CA LYS A 28 -14.51 -9.17 -18.42
C LYS A 28 -15.22 -9.37 -17.08
N HIS A 29 -14.49 -9.30 -15.98
CA HIS A 29 -14.99 -9.47 -14.62
C HIS A 29 -15.13 -8.15 -13.85
N ASN A 30 -15.13 -6.99 -14.54
CA ASN A 30 -15.24 -5.65 -13.93
C ASN A 30 -14.14 -5.34 -12.89
N CYS A 31 -12.93 -5.88 -13.09
CA CYS A 31 -11.78 -5.64 -12.21
C CYS A 31 -10.78 -4.63 -12.82
N VAL A 32 -11.11 -3.99 -13.94
CA VAL A 32 -10.30 -2.92 -14.54
C VAL A 32 -11.17 -1.67 -14.64
N HIS A 33 -10.75 -0.64 -13.93
CA HIS A 33 -11.48 0.60 -13.74
C HIS A 33 -10.69 1.76 -14.34
N TRP A 34 -11.36 2.59 -15.13
CA TRP A 34 -10.73 3.64 -15.91
C TRP A 34 -11.25 5.00 -15.48
N ALA A 35 -10.34 5.81 -14.96
CA ALA A 35 -10.62 7.20 -14.59
C ALA A 35 -9.85 8.16 -15.50
N ASP A 36 -10.35 9.38 -15.68
CA ASP A 36 -9.69 10.35 -16.54
C ASP A 36 -8.48 10.97 -15.84
N THR A 37 -8.57 11.20 -14.53
CA THR A 37 -7.51 11.77 -13.69
C THR A 37 -6.96 10.81 -12.63
N ASN A 38 -5.84 11.18 -11.98
CA ASN A 38 -5.28 10.38 -10.88
C ASN A 38 -6.16 10.47 -9.63
N GLU A 39 -6.71 11.64 -9.38
CA GLU A 39 -7.59 11.95 -8.25
C GLU A 39 -8.88 11.13 -8.33
N GLU A 40 -9.49 11.04 -9.52
CA GLU A 40 -10.65 10.17 -9.76
C GLU A 40 -10.31 8.70 -9.57
N ALA A 41 -9.16 8.23 -10.08
CA ALA A 41 -8.73 6.84 -9.91
C ALA A 41 -8.54 6.49 -8.42
N ILE A 42 -7.96 7.40 -7.63
CA ILE A 42 -7.80 7.24 -6.19
C ILE A 42 -9.17 7.24 -5.49
N LEU A 43 -10.07 8.14 -5.88
CA LEU A 43 -11.42 8.22 -5.31
C LEU A 43 -12.21 6.94 -5.53
N GLU A 44 -12.22 6.44 -6.76
CA GLU A 44 -12.89 5.19 -7.14
C GLU A 44 -12.30 3.99 -6.40
N LEU A 45 -10.95 3.90 -6.35
CA LEU A 45 -10.24 2.86 -5.61
C LEU A 45 -10.64 2.83 -4.13
N VAL A 46 -10.62 3.99 -3.47
CA VAL A 46 -10.96 4.10 -2.06
C VAL A 46 -12.45 3.78 -1.84
N GLY A 47 -13.33 4.20 -2.76
CA GLY A 47 -14.76 3.87 -2.71
C GLY A 47 -15.03 2.37 -2.74
N ASP A 48 -14.45 1.68 -3.72
CA ASP A 48 -14.56 0.22 -3.84
C ASP A 48 -13.93 -0.51 -2.65
N TRP A 49 -12.80 -0.02 -2.15
CA TRP A 49 -12.17 -0.55 -0.95
C TRP A 49 -13.10 -0.44 0.28
N VAL A 50 -13.80 0.70 0.46
CA VAL A 50 -14.80 0.86 1.53
C VAL A 50 -15.93 -0.14 1.40
N LEU A 51 -16.49 -0.30 0.19
CA LEU A 51 -17.57 -1.25 -0.08
C LEU A 51 -17.13 -2.70 0.20
N TYR A 52 -15.92 -3.06 -0.23
CA TYR A 52 -15.33 -4.36 0.04
C TYR A 52 -15.13 -4.60 1.54
N LYS A 53 -14.57 -3.64 2.28
CA LYS A 53 -14.40 -3.77 3.73
C LYS A 53 -15.77 -3.97 4.40
N LYS A 54 -16.77 -3.17 4.03
CA LYS A 54 -18.11 -3.27 4.63
C LYS A 54 -18.76 -4.63 4.39
N SER A 55 -18.61 -5.18 3.19
CA SER A 55 -19.19 -6.47 2.81
C SER A 55 -18.40 -7.68 3.31
N HIS A 56 -17.09 -7.54 3.54
CA HIS A 56 -16.19 -8.63 3.95
C HIS A 56 -15.33 -8.21 5.15
N PRO A 57 -15.94 -7.98 6.33
CA PRO A 57 -15.24 -7.38 7.45
C PRO A 57 -14.08 -8.21 8.01
N GLU A 58 -14.10 -9.52 7.80
CA GLU A 58 -13.11 -10.52 8.22
C GLU A 58 -12.00 -10.76 7.18
N LYS A 59 -12.20 -10.31 5.94
CA LYS A 59 -11.23 -10.54 4.86
C LYS A 59 -10.12 -9.51 4.86
N GLN A 60 -8.96 -9.94 4.40
CA GLN A 60 -7.82 -9.06 4.20
C GLN A 60 -8.02 -8.21 2.95
N PHE A 61 -7.26 -7.13 2.84
CA PHE A 61 -7.14 -6.32 1.64
C PHE A 61 -5.71 -5.80 1.52
N LEU A 62 -5.33 -5.40 0.31
CA LEU A 62 -4.03 -4.80 0.06
C LEU A 62 -4.16 -3.73 -1.01
N VAL A 63 -3.76 -2.51 -0.67
CA VAL A 63 -3.73 -1.37 -1.59
C VAL A 63 -2.31 -1.18 -2.10
N ILE A 64 -2.13 -1.20 -3.41
CA ILE A 64 -0.82 -1.21 -4.06
C ILE A 64 -0.72 -0.08 -5.08
N THR A 65 0.42 0.59 -5.12
CA THR A 65 0.77 1.52 -6.20
C THR A 65 2.27 1.49 -6.45
N ARG A 66 2.74 2.11 -7.53
CA ARG A 66 4.17 2.21 -7.80
C ARG A 66 4.82 3.39 -7.06
N GLU A 67 4.21 4.56 -7.11
CA GLU A 67 4.87 5.80 -6.71
C GLU A 67 4.63 6.11 -5.22
N TRP A 68 5.69 6.59 -4.55
CA TRP A 68 5.60 6.98 -3.14
C TRP A 68 4.62 8.13 -2.89
N LYS A 69 4.43 9.04 -3.86
CA LYS A 69 3.44 10.11 -3.76
C LYS A 69 2.02 9.53 -3.64
N ASP A 70 1.71 8.53 -4.46
CA ASP A 70 0.40 7.89 -4.48
C ASP A 70 0.18 7.04 -3.23
N VAL A 71 1.24 6.38 -2.72
CA VAL A 71 1.17 5.67 -1.41
C VAL A 71 0.73 6.63 -0.32
N LYS A 72 1.27 7.86 -0.29
CA LYS A 72 0.95 8.87 0.71
C LYS A 72 -0.49 9.35 0.56
N GLU A 73 -0.95 9.62 -0.66
CA GLU A 73 -2.32 10.06 -0.94
C GLU A 73 -3.36 8.99 -0.56
N LEU A 74 -3.17 7.75 -1.03
CA LEU A 74 -4.01 6.61 -0.69
C LEU A 74 -4.02 6.34 0.82
N SER A 75 -2.85 6.35 1.46
CA SER A 75 -2.76 6.13 2.90
C SER A 75 -3.46 7.21 3.69
N LYS A 76 -3.35 8.48 3.25
CA LYS A 76 -4.08 9.59 3.87
C LYS A 76 -5.59 9.40 3.73
N ALA A 77 -6.09 9.08 2.53
CA ALA A 77 -7.52 8.88 2.28
C ALA A 77 -8.10 7.74 3.14
N ILE A 78 -7.41 6.60 3.18
CA ILE A 78 -7.81 5.43 3.97
C ILE A 78 -7.75 5.74 5.48
N ARG A 79 -6.68 6.38 5.96
CA ARG A 79 -6.56 6.78 7.37
C ARG A 79 -7.71 7.69 7.81
N GLN A 80 -8.09 8.66 6.99
CA GLN A 80 -9.20 9.56 7.31
C GLN A 80 -10.52 8.82 7.46
N ILE A 81 -10.76 7.77 6.67
CA ILE A 81 -11.93 6.92 6.83
C ILE A 81 -11.87 6.18 8.17
N TYR A 82 -10.72 5.60 8.53
CA TYR A 82 -10.58 4.92 9.81
C TYR A 82 -10.70 5.82 11.04
N ILE A 83 -10.30 7.09 10.94
CA ILE A 83 -10.55 8.09 11.97
C ILE A 83 -12.07 8.34 12.11
N ARG A 84 -12.78 8.54 11.00
CA ARG A 84 -14.25 8.75 11.02
C ARG A 84 -15.01 7.53 11.56
N GLU A 85 -14.49 6.33 11.33
CA GLU A 85 -15.04 5.08 11.86
C GLU A 85 -14.64 4.80 13.32
N GLY A 86 -13.84 5.67 13.96
CA GLY A 86 -13.36 5.48 15.33
C GLY A 86 -12.38 4.32 15.51
N LYS A 87 -11.81 3.79 14.42
CA LYS A 87 -10.80 2.71 14.45
C LYS A 87 -9.38 3.23 14.62
N VAL A 88 -9.16 4.50 14.29
CA VAL A 88 -7.93 5.23 14.53
C VAL A 88 -8.26 6.41 15.43
N GLY A 89 -7.46 6.60 16.48
CA GLY A 89 -7.60 7.69 17.43
C GLY A 89 -7.30 9.06 16.84
N THR A 90 -7.42 10.09 17.67
CA THR A 90 -7.26 11.50 17.28
C THR A 90 -6.02 12.15 17.89
N GLU A 91 -5.10 11.38 18.48
CA GLU A 91 -3.91 11.88 19.15
C GLU A 91 -2.97 12.64 18.18
N SER A 92 -2.92 12.18 16.92
CA SER A 92 -2.14 12.76 15.81
C SER A 92 -0.71 13.20 16.19
N ILE A 93 0.03 12.34 16.91
CA ILE A 93 1.39 12.60 17.34
C ILE A 93 2.31 12.70 16.13
N LYS A 94 2.95 13.86 15.96
CA LYS A 94 3.80 14.18 14.80
C LYS A 94 5.21 13.60 15.00
N LEU A 95 5.59 12.67 14.13
CA LEU A 95 6.92 12.06 14.14
C LEU A 95 7.64 12.28 12.81
N THR A 96 8.95 12.54 12.91
CA THR A 96 9.87 12.54 11.76
C THR A 96 10.30 11.10 11.50
N CYS A 97 10.05 10.60 10.30
CA CYS A 97 10.36 9.24 9.90
C CYS A 97 11.42 9.19 8.80
N CYS A 98 12.24 8.14 8.81
CA CYS A 98 13.21 7.82 7.77
C CYS A 98 12.68 6.66 6.92
N ILE A 99 12.63 6.84 5.60
CA ILE A 99 12.28 5.80 4.64
C ILE A 99 13.26 5.89 3.47
N ALA A 100 14.09 4.86 3.30
CA ALA A 100 15.10 4.81 2.24
C ALA A 100 15.93 6.11 2.16
N ASP A 101 16.50 6.50 3.31
CA ASP A 101 17.35 7.67 3.50
C ASP A 101 16.67 9.02 3.19
N LYS A 102 15.34 9.06 3.23
CA LYS A 102 14.55 10.27 3.04
C LYS A 102 13.68 10.55 4.25
N GLN A 103 13.57 11.84 4.57
CA GLN A 103 12.79 12.31 5.69
C GLN A 103 11.32 12.53 5.31
N PHE A 104 10.42 12.00 6.14
CA PHE A 104 8.98 12.18 6.01
C PHE A 104 8.38 12.63 7.34
N LYS A 105 7.29 13.40 7.29
CA LYS A 105 6.49 13.76 8.46
C LYS A 105 5.22 12.92 8.44
N TYR A 106 4.99 12.15 9.51
CA TYR A 106 3.79 11.37 9.73
C TYR A 106 3.14 11.74 11.05
N GLU A 107 1.82 11.56 11.10
CA GLU A 107 1.02 11.66 12.29
C GLU A 107 0.53 10.28 12.67
N TYR A 108 0.74 9.88 13.93
CA TYR A 108 0.37 8.58 14.44
C TYR A 108 -0.63 8.69 15.59
N SER A 109 -1.51 7.71 15.66
CA SER A 109 -2.61 7.60 16.62
C SER A 109 -2.81 6.13 16.97
N VAL A 110 -3.49 5.86 18.08
CA VAL A 110 -3.85 4.47 18.40
C VAL A 110 -4.69 3.90 17.25
N GLY A 111 -4.44 2.64 16.90
CA GLY A 111 -5.09 1.97 15.76
C GLY A 111 -4.39 2.18 14.41
N ASP A 112 -3.40 3.07 14.30
CA ASP A 112 -2.68 3.25 13.04
C ASP A 112 -1.93 1.99 12.62
N ARG A 113 -2.06 1.66 11.33
CA ARG A 113 -1.38 0.53 10.68
C ARG A 113 -0.02 0.97 10.18
N ILE A 114 1.07 0.30 10.60
CA ILE A 114 2.45 0.70 10.29
C ILE A 114 3.31 -0.42 9.71
N LYS A 115 4.37 -0.04 9.01
CA LYS A 115 5.43 -0.91 8.49
C LYS A 115 6.77 -0.47 9.04
N PHE A 116 7.59 -1.43 9.46
CA PHE A 116 8.98 -1.24 9.86
C PHE A 116 9.88 -1.19 8.62
N PHE A 117 10.83 -0.24 8.58
CA PHE A 117 11.75 0.00 7.46
C PHE A 117 13.22 -0.34 7.73
N ARG A 118 13.53 -0.78 8.96
CA ARG A 118 14.88 -1.19 9.38
C ARG A 118 14.84 -2.62 9.92
N ASN A 119 15.98 -3.31 9.86
CA ASN A 119 16.16 -4.58 10.55
C ASN A 119 16.63 -4.31 11.99
N GLU A 120 15.97 -4.90 12.99
CA GLU A 120 16.40 -4.88 14.38
C GLU A 120 16.07 -6.21 15.05
N TYR A 121 16.93 -7.18 14.79
CA TYR A 121 16.73 -8.57 15.21
C TYR A 121 17.00 -8.80 16.69
N ARG A 122 17.79 -7.94 17.34
CA ARG A 122 18.25 -8.20 18.71
C ARG A 122 17.24 -7.74 19.74
N ARG A 123 16.81 -6.48 19.65
CA ARG A 123 15.94 -5.87 20.68
C ARG A 123 14.47 -6.06 20.38
N PHE A 124 14.08 -5.87 19.13
CA PHE A 124 12.67 -5.80 18.74
C PHE A 124 12.22 -7.01 17.92
N GLN A 125 13.18 -7.80 17.40
CA GLN A 125 12.93 -8.96 16.54
C GLN A 125 11.99 -8.58 15.39
N VAL A 126 12.29 -7.44 14.75
CA VAL A 126 11.58 -6.92 13.57
C VAL A 126 12.55 -6.82 12.40
N SER A 127 12.00 -6.97 11.20
CA SER A 127 12.70 -6.78 9.93
C SER A 127 12.06 -5.65 9.12
N ASN A 128 12.78 -5.16 8.12
CA ASN A 128 12.18 -4.36 7.06
C ASN A 128 11.08 -5.17 6.38
N GLY A 129 9.86 -4.65 6.37
CA GLY A 129 8.68 -5.39 5.91
C GLY A 129 7.76 -5.84 7.02
N THR A 130 8.21 -5.88 8.27
CA THR A 130 7.35 -6.23 9.40
C THR A 130 6.20 -5.24 9.49
N LEU A 131 4.98 -5.74 9.71
CA LEU A 131 3.77 -4.95 9.84
C LEU A 131 3.22 -5.06 11.26
N GLY A 132 2.60 -3.98 11.73
CA GLY A 132 1.94 -3.95 13.03
C GLY A 132 0.89 -2.85 13.12
N THR A 133 0.15 -2.85 14.22
CA THR A 133 -0.86 -1.84 14.54
C THR A 133 -0.52 -1.19 15.87
N ILE A 134 -0.52 0.13 15.92
CA ILE A 134 -0.26 0.88 17.15
C ILE A 134 -1.38 0.59 18.15
N LYS A 135 -1.03 0.07 19.32
CA LYS A 135 -1.94 -0.17 20.45
C LYS A 135 -1.91 0.98 21.45
N GLU A 136 -0.74 1.58 21.63
CA GLU A 136 -0.57 2.73 22.52
C GLU A 136 0.42 3.71 21.88
N VAL A 137 0.11 5.00 22.00
CA VAL A 137 1.04 6.09 21.70
C VAL A 137 0.98 7.06 22.87
N THR A 138 2.14 7.37 23.45
CA THR A 138 2.21 8.29 24.59
C THR A 138 3.31 9.30 24.34
N GLU A 139 2.94 10.57 24.38
CA GLU A 139 3.88 11.68 24.40
C GLU A 139 4.23 11.97 25.87
N LEU A 140 5.46 11.64 26.27
CA LEU A 140 5.92 11.78 27.65
C LEU A 140 6.52 13.17 27.92
N SER A 141 7.10 13.81 26.89
CA SER A 141 7.59 15.20 26.86
C SER A 141 8.12 15.53 25.45
N ASP A 142 8.53 16.79 25.21
CA ASP A 142 9.23 17.22 24.00
C ASP A 142 10.40 16.26 23.70
N SER A 143 10.27 15.45 22.65
CA SER A 143 11.19 14.39 22.16
C SER A 143 11.06 12.96 22.69
N TYR A 144 10.17 12.68 23.65
CA TYR A 144 9.97 11.32 24.18
C TYR A 144 8.59 10.76 23.85
N THR A 145 8.44 10.25 22.63
CA THR A 145 7.25 9.45 22.25
C THR A 145 7.52 7.97 22.50
N LYS A 146 6.63 7.30 23.23
CA LYS A 146 6.60 5.84 23.39
C LYS A 146 5.52 5.25 22.50
N LEU A 147 5.85 4.16 21.82
CA LEU A 147 4.96 3.39 20.97
C LEU A 147 4.85 1.97 21.52
N SER A 148 3.64 1.42 21.52
CA SER A 148 3.36 0.00 21.71
C SER A 148 2.68 -0.51 20.45
N ILE A 149 3.24 -1.52 19.80
CA ILE A 149 2.79 -2.00 18.49
C ILE A 149 2.53 -3.50 18.59
N GLU A 150 1.31 -3.92 18.27
CA GLU A 150 0.97 -5.32 18.06
C GLU A 150 1.33 -5.70 16.63
N LEU A 151 2.29 -6.61 16.48
CA LEU A 151 2.70 -7.14 15.19
C LEU A 151 1.66 -8.15 14.66
N ASP A 152 1.71 -8.42 13.36
CA ASP A 152 0.80 -9.39 12.74
C ASP A 152 0.94 -10.81 13.30
N ASP A 153 2.14 -11.14 13.78
CA ASP A 153 2.46 -12.41 14.47
C ASP A 153 2.00 -12.44 15.95
N LYS A 154 1.23 -11.42 16.37
CA LYS A 154 0.64 -11.25 17.71
C LYS A 154 1.62 -10.87 18.82
N ARG A 155 2.90 -10.67 18.53
CA ARG A 155 3.83 -10.10 19.51
C ARG A 155 3.55 -8.62 19.73
N ILE A 156 3.78 -8.15 20.95
CA ILE A 156 3.75 -6.72 21.28
C ILE A 156 5.19 -6.23 21.40
N VAL A 157 5.52 -5.19 20.65
CA VAL A 157 6.82 -4.52 20.71
C VAL A 157 6.62 -3.08 21.17
N SER A 158 7.29 -2.72 22.25
CA SER A 158 7.23 -1.38 22.83
C SER A 158 8.60 -0.73 22.85
N PHE A 159 8.69 0.49 22.35
CA PHE A 159 9.95 1.25 22.26
C PHE A 159 9.69 2.75 22.29
N ARG A 160 10.70 3.52 22.70
CA ARG A 160 10.73 4.97 22.47
C ARG A 160 11.09 5.20 21.01
N ALA A 161 10.47 6.20 20.38
CA ALA A 161 10.76 6.56 18.99
C ALA A 161 12.28 6.70 18.75
N SER A 162 13.01 7.31 19.68
CA SER A 162 14.47 7.47 19.62
C SER A 162 15.26 6.14 19.55
N GLU A 163 14.75 5.05 20.14
CA GLU A 163 15.41 3.74 20.10
C GLU A 163 15.32 3.06 18.73
N TYR A 164 14.37 3.49 17.91
CA TYR A 164 14.16 2.98 16.57
C TYR A 164 14.38 4.04 15.46
N SER A 165 15.00 5.16 15.83
CA SER A 165 15.44 6.19 14.90
C SER A 165 16.88 5.97 14.43
N ASP A 166 17.21 6.58 13.30
CA ASP A 166 18.57 6.91 12.89
C ASP A 166 18.78 8.43 12.94
N HIS A 167 19.83 8.93 12.28
CA HIS A 167 20.14 10.37 12.23
C HIS A 167 19.13 11.19 11.40
N ILE A 168 18.27 10.55 10.60
CA ILE A 168 17.24 11.20 9.76
C ILE A 168 15.89 11.14 10.48
N GLY A 169 15.54 10.00 11.09
CA GLY A 169 14.29 9.86 11.84
C GLY A 169 13.90 8.42 12.17
N LEU A 170 12.67 8.27 12.64
CA LEU A 170 12.09 7.00 13.04
C LEU A 170 11.88 6.07 11.84
N ASN A 171 12.34 4.82 11.92
CA ASN A 171 12.31 3.88 10.78
C ASN A 171 10.96 3.15 10.61
N ILE A 172 9.84 3.88 10.66
CA ILE A 172 8.49 3.35 10.39
C ILE A 172 7.70 4.25 9.43
N CYS A 173 6.69 3.71 8.76
CA CYS A 173 5.70 4.50 8.02
C CYS A 173 4.30 3.91 8.12
N HIS A 174 3.28 4.67 7.72
CA HIS A 174 1.93 4.15 7.52
C HIS A 174 1.89 3.03 6.47
N ALA A 175 1.08 2.00 6.73
CA ALA A 175 0.96 0.81 5.90
C ALA A 175 -0.48 0.56 5.43
N TYR A 176 -1.22 1.64 5.16
CA TYR A 176 -2.55 1.58 4.55
C TYR A 176 -2.50 1.27 3.04
N ALA A 177 -1.47 1.78 2.37
CA ALA A 177 -1.09 1.41 1.01
C ALA A 177 0.41 1.10 0.96
N LEU A 178 0.82 0.24 0.03
CA LEU A 178 2.22 -0.17 -0.14
C LEU A 178 2.69 0.07 -1.57
N THR A 179 4.00 0.27 -1.72
CA THR A 179 4.61 0.19 -3.05
C THR A 179 4.55 -1.24 -3.58
N VAL A 180 4.56 -1.41 -4.90
CA VAL A 180 4.72 -2.74 -5.56
C VAL A 180 5.94 -3.48 -5.01
N PHE A 181 7.05 -2.77 -4.79
CA PHE A 181 8.26 -3.35 -4.20
C PHE A 181 8.05 -3.81 -2.75
N SER A 182 7.34 -3.02 -1.94
CA SER A 182 7.07 -3.36 -0.53
C SER A 182 6.09 -4.50 -0.34
N SER A 183 5.32 -4.87 -1.38
CA SER A 183 4.31 -5.94 -1.34
C SER A 183 4.81 -7.26 -1.95
N GLN A 184 6.09 -7.36 -2.34
CA GLN A 184 6.62 -8.49 -3.10
C GLN A 184 6.54 -9.87 -2.41
N ASP A 185 6.42 -9.91 -1.08
CA ASP A 185 6.32 -11.15 -0.32
C ASP A 185 4.98 -11.28 0.42
N THR A 186 4.01 -10.44 0.08
CA THR A 186 2.69 -10.43 0.72
C THR A 186 1.68 -11.17 -0.14
N THR A 187 1.03 -12.20 0.39
CA THR A 187 -0.17 -12.80 -0.22
C THR A 187 -1.29 -12.73 0.79
N ILE A 188 -2.40 -12.10 0.42
CA ILE A 188 -3.54 -11.88 1.33
C ILE A 188 -4.72 -12.81 1.01
N ASP A 189 -5.45 -13.20 2.04
CA ASP A 189 -6.77 -13.83 1.91
C ASP A 189 -7.86 -12.76 1.72
N GLY A 190 -7.88 -12.17 0.51
CA GLY A 190 -8.88 -11.19 0.10
C GLY A 190 -8.51 -10.44 -1.20
N ASN A 191 -9.11 -9.27 -1.40
CA ASN A 191 -8.97 -8.48 -2.63
C ASN A 191 -7.77 -7.52 -2.60
N THR A 192 -7.11 -7.38 -3.75
CA THR A 192 -6.10 -6.34 -3.99
C THR A 192 -6.69 -5.17 -4.77
N PHE A 193 -6.30 -3.95 -4.41
CA PHE A 193 -6.70 -2.71 -5.06
C PHE A 193 -5.44 -2.00 -5.56
N THR A 194 -5.19 -2.06 -6.86
CA THR A 194 -3.96 -1.54 -7.46
C THR A 194 -4.25 -0.24 -8.19
N LEU A 195 -3.63 0.87 -7.76
CA LEU A 195 -3.52 2.06 -8.59
C LEU A 195 -2.40 1.85 -9.60
N TYR A 196 -2.77 1.71 -10.87
CA TYR A 196 -1.85 1.47 -11.95
C TYR A 196 -1.15 2.75 -12.38
N SER A 197 0.17 2.70 -12.43
CA SER A 197 0.99 3.75 -13.04
C SER A 197 1.45 3.30 -14.41
N GLY A 198 1.35 4.17 -15.43
CA GLY A 198 1.89 3.92 -16.77
C GLY A 198 3.41 3.69 -16.79
N ARG A 199 4.10 3.93 -15.67
CA ARG A 199 5.51 3.61 -15.52
C ARG A 199 5.76 2.16 -15.08
N MET A 200 4.74 1.42 -14.62
CA MET A 200 4.88 0.04 -14.18
C MET A 200 5.35 -0.85 -15.34
N GLY A 201 6.47 -1.54 -15.15
CA GLY A 201 6.93 -2.56 -16.09
C GLY A 201 6.19 -3.89 -15.89
N GLN A 202 6.32 -4.81 -16.84
CA GLN A 202 5.66 -6.12 -16.81
C GLN A 202 5.82 -6.87 -15.47
N ARG A 203 7.03 -6.85 -14.89
CA ARG A 203 7.30 -7.49 -13.60
C ARG A 203 6.57 -6.81 -12.44
N GLU A 204 6.48 -5.49 -12.44
CA GLU A 204 5.77 -4.73 -11.40
C GLU A 204 4.26 -4.97 -11.50
N THR A 205 3.71 -4.99 -12.72
CA THR A 205 2.32 -5.36 -12.98
C THR A 205 2.02 -6.78 -12.53
N TYR A 206 2.88 -7.75 -12.87
CA TYR A 206 2.77 -9.12 -12.39
C TYR A 206 2.72 -9.19 -10.86
N VAL A 207 3.66 -8.50 -10.19
CA VAL A 207 3.73 -8.47 -8.74
C VAL A 207 2.47 -7.87 -8.15
N ALA A 208 1.97 -6.73 -8.64
CA ALA A 208 0.80 -6.07 -8.07
C ALA A 208 -0.48 -6.92 -8.22
N LEU A 209 -0.64 -7.55 -9.38
CA LEU A 209 -1.85 -8.29 -9.73
C LEU A 209 -1.86 -9.75 -9.24
N ASN A 210 -0.89 -10.17 -8.45
CA ASN A 210 -0.78 -11.57 -7.98
C ASN A 210 -0.61 -11.68 -6.45
N ARG A 211 -1.14 -10.72 -5.69
CA ARG A 211 -1.05 -10.68 -4.21
C ARG A 211 -2.33 -11.14 -3.49
N HIS A 212 -3.31 -11.64 -4.23
CA HIS A 212 -4.64 -11.94 -3.75
C HIS A 212 -4.97 -13.44 -3.81
N LYS A 213 -5.89 -13.88 -2.96
CA LYS A 213 -6.60 -15.17 -3.10
C LYS A 213 -8.00 -15.01 -3.71
N ASN A 214 -8.54 -13.79 -3.71
CA ASN A 214 -9.87 -13.46 -4.24
C ASN A 214 -9.77 -12.70 -5.55
N GLU A 215 -10.00 -11.38 -5.58
CA GLU A 215 -10.01 -10.59 -6.81
C GLU A 215 -8.92 -9.51 -6.81
N SER A 216 -8.51 -9.08 -7.99
CA SER A 216 -7.55 -7.99 -8.17
C SER A 216 -8.13 -6.86 -8.98
N HIS A 217 -8.52 -5.79 -8.32
CA HIS A 217 -9.01 -4.57 -8.96
C HIS A 217 -7.83 -3.68 -9.36
N THR A 218 -7.90 -3.12 -10.56
CA THR A 218 -6.87 -2.24 -11.13
C THR A 218 -7.52 -0.93 -11.56
N TYR A 219 -7.07 0.18 -11.00
CA TYR A 219 -7.56 1.52 -11.28
C TYR A 219 -6.53 2.27 -12.10
N VAL A 220 -6.95 2.78 -13.24
CA VAL A 220 -6.06 3.31 -14.26
C VAL A 220 -6.38 4.78 -14.51
N ASN A 221 -5.38 5.66 -14.35
CA ASN A 221 -5.50 7.05 -14.80
C ASN A 221 -5.19 7.14 -16.30
N LYS A 222 -6.12 7.67 -17.10
CA LYS A 222 -5.87 7.83 -18.55
C LYS A 222 -4.87 8.96 -18.81
N ALA A 223 -4.94 10.06 -18.06
CA ALA A 223 -4.03 11.19 -18.23
C ALA A 223 -2.55 10.77 -18.11
N GLY A 224 -2.19 10.02 -17.06
CA GLY A 224 -0.80 9.60 -16.83
C GLY A 224 -0.31 8.55 -17.84
N ILE A 225 -1.19 7.70 -18.36
CA ILE A 225 -0.86 6.82 -19.49
C ILE A 225 -0.60 7.63 -20.76
N ASN A 226 -1.50 8.58 -21.08
CA ASN A 226 -1.41 9.38 -22.29
C ASN A 226 -0.17 10.27 -22.31
N GLU A 227 0.17 10.91 -21.18
CA GLU A 227 1.42 11.67 -21.03
C GLU A 227 2.64 10.79 -21.27
N ARG A 228 2.62 9.53 -20.80
CA ARG A 228 3.73 8.60 -21.02
C ARG A 228 3.84 8.14 -22.47
N VAL A 229 2.72 7.86 -23.13
CA VAL A 229 2.70 7.51 -24.55
C VAL A 229 3.30 8.65 -25.37
N LYS A 230 2.88 9.90 -25.11
CA LYS A 230 3.45 11.10 -25.72
C LYS A 230 4.95 11.25 -25.43
N ALA A 231 5.38 11.07 -24.18
CA ALA A 231 6.79 11.17 -23.82
C ALA A 231 7.67 10.07 -24.46
N ASN A 232 7.12 8.87 -24.67
CA ASN A 232 7.82 7.78 -25.35
C ASN A 232 7.87 8.00 -26.88
N SER A 233 6.81 8.53 -27.49
CA SER A 233 6.83 8.89 -28.91
C SER A 233 7.82 10.04 -29.18
N LEU A 234 7.84 11.06 -28.32
CA LEU A 234 8.83 12.16 -28.39
C LEU A 234 10.28 11.67 -28.21
N LYS A 235 10.52 10.61 -27.43
CA LYS A 235 11.86 9.99 -27.28
C LYS A 235 12.27 9.11 -28.46
N LEU A 236 11.33 8.67 -29.28
CA LEU A 236 11.61 7.99 -30.55
C LEU A 236 11.94 9.00 -31.66
N ASP A 237 11.36 10.19 -31.60
CA ASP A 237 11.59 11.28 -32.57
C ASP A 237 12.89 12.08 -32.33
N ILE A 238 13.49 11.98 -31.14
CA ILE A 238 14.81 12.58 -30.83
C ILE A 238 15.87 11.47 -30.87
N ARG A 239 16.24 11.04 -32.07
CA ARG A 239 17.51 10.37 -32.35
C ARG A 239 18.17 11.11 -33.52
N PHE A 240 19.32 11.72 -33.25
CA PHE A 240 20.22 12.24 -34.28
C PHE A 240 20.76 11.08 -35.15
#